data_AF-A0A1H8W960-F1
#
_entry.id   AF-A0A1H8W960-F1
#
_cell.length_a   1.000
_cell.length_b   1.000
_cell.length_c   1.000
_cell.angle_alpha   90.00
_cell.angle_beta   90.00
_cell.angle_gamma   90.00
#
_symmetry.space_group_name_H-M   'P 1'
#
loop_
_entity.id
_entity.type
_entity.pdbx_description
1 polymer ?
#
loop_
_entity_poly.entity_id
_entity_poly.type
_entity_poly.pdbx_seq_one_letter_code
_entity_poly.pdbx_strand_id
1 'polypeptide(L)'
;MSVDSVLVRVSWECPFCGASRTNIRQAADEPRARGGLLNHIRHTADEEHGEWRTLPDGLSTMELDAYLSVEPVALGTDGSDES
;
A
#
# COMPACT_ATOMS: atom_id res chain seq x y z
N MET A 1 -27.42 9.53 -0.16
CA MET A 1 -26.71 8.68 -1.13
C MET A 1 -25.63 7.96 -0.34
N SER A 2 -25.82 6.67 -0.05
CA SER A 2 -24.73 5.88 0.55
C SER A 2 -23.65 5.78 -0.52
N VAL A 3 -22.50 6.39 -0.27
CA VAL A 3 -21.31 6.07 -1.05
C VAL A 3 -21.00 4.62 -0.70
N ASP A 4 -21.34 3.69 -1.59
CA ASP A 4 -20.84 2.33 -1.54
C ASP A 4 -19.33 2.45 -1.42
N SER A 5 -18.84 2.26 -0.20
CA SER A 5 -17.44 2.48 0.13
C SER A 5 -16.69 1.29 -0.41
N VAL A 6 -16.30 1.37 -1.69
CA VAL A 6 -15.49 0.34 -2.34
C VAL A 6 -14.24 0.17 -1.49
N LEU A 7 -14.07 -1.02 -0.91
CA LEU A 7 -12.88 -1.36 -0.18
C LEU A 7 -11.85 -1.93 -1.16
N VAL A 8 -10.60 -1.57 -0.93
CA VAL A 8 -9.45 -2.11 -1.65
C VAL A 8 -8.45 -2.66 -0.64
N ARG A 9 -7.85 -3.77 -0.98
CA ARG A 9 -6.64 -4.28 -0.34
C ARG A 9 -5.48 -3.64 -1.06
N VAL A 10 -4.70 -2.85 -0.34
CA VAL A 10 -3.46 -2.30 -0.87
C VAL A 10 -2.28 -2.98 -0.18
N SER A 11 -1.36 -3.49 -0.98
CA SER A 11 -0.09 -4.02 -0.49
C SER A 11 1.07 -3.23 -1.06
N TRP A 12 2.16 -3.20 -0.31
CA TRP A 12 3.46 -2.74 -0.80
C TRP A 12 4.55 -3.72 -0.39
N GLU A 13 5.60 -3.78 -1.21
CA GLU A 13 6.83 -4.53 -0.95
C GLU A 13 8.03 -3.59 -1.05
N CYS A 14 8.97 -3.68 -0.13
CA CYS A 14 10.17 -2.86 -0.16
C CYS A 14 11.16 -3.45 -1.16
N PRO A 15 11.63 -2.69 -2.17
CA PRO A 15 12.61 -3.18 -3.14
C PRO A 15 13.99 -3.47 -2.56
N PHE A 16 14.28 -2.96 -1.36
CA PHE A 16 15.59 -3.08 -0.72
C PHE A 16 15.67 -4.30 0.19
N CYS A 17 14.76 -4.39 1.18
CA CYS A 17 14.80 -5.47 2.16
C CYS A 17 13.70 -6.53 2.00
N GLY A 18 12.82 -6.42 1.01
CA GLY A 18 11.69 -7.34 0.79
C GLY A 18 10.60 -7.27 1.85
N ALA A 19 10.66 -6.32 2.80
CA ALA A 19 9.59 -6.12 3.77
C ALA A 19 8.28 -5.78 3.06
N SER A 20 7.19 -6.43 3.43
CA SER A 20 5.89 -6.18 2.84
C SER A 20 4.83 -5.85 3.88
N ARG A 21 3.82 -5.06 3.47
CA ARG A 21 2.61 -4.85 4.27
C ARG A 21 1.39 -4.81 3.38
N THR A 22 0.30 -5.33 3.93
CA THR A 22 -1.01 -5.33 3.30
C THR A 22 -2.03 -4.70 4.25
N ASN A 23 -2.88 -3.81 3.73
CA ASN A 23 -3.95 -3.17 4.50
C ASN A 23 -5.23 -3.05 3.66
N ILE A 24 -6.39 -3.16 4.29
CA ILE A 24 -7.68 -2.87 3.65
C ILE A 24 -8.04 -1.41 3.95
N ARG A 25 -8.41 -0.66 2.91
CA ARG A 25 -8.76 0.77 2.99
C ARG A 25 -9.92 1.09 2.06
N GLN A 26 -10.51 2.27 2.19
CA GLN A 26 -11.43 2.77 1.16
C GLN A 26 -10.66 3.08 -0.12
N ALA A 27 -11.26 2.82 -1.29
CA ALA A 27 -10.64 3.05 -2.59
C ALA A 27 -10.18 4.51 -2.79
N ALA A 28 -10.90 5.47 -2.22
CA ALA A 28 -10.51 6.88 -2.22
C ALA A 28 -9.19 7.16 -1.49
N ASP A 29 -8.72 6.24 -0.64
CA ASP A 29 -7.49 6.36 0.14
C ASP A 29 -6.30 5.60 -0.45
N GLU A 30 -6.45 5.00 -1.64
CA GLU A 30 -5.40 4.26 -2.34
C GLU A 30 -4.08 5.07 -2.50
N PRO A 31 -4.10 6.37 -2.86
CA PRO A 31 -2.87 7.18 -2.94
C PRO A 31 -2.09 7.28 -1.62
N ARG A 32 -2.73 7.05 -0.47
CA ARG A 32 -2.05 7.05 0.84
C ARG A 32 -1.23 5.78 1.09
N ALA A 33 -1.42 4.72 0.31
CA ALA A 33 -0.68 3.48 0.48
C ALA A 33 0.79 3.61 0.05
N ARG A 34 1.07 4.41 -1.00
CA ARG A 34 2.43 4.83 -1.35
C ARG A 34 3.16 5.49 -0.16
N GLY A 35 2.41 6.23 0.65
CA GLY A 35 2.92 6.83 1.88
C GLY A 35 3.48 5.81 2.88
N GLY A 36 2.93 4.60 2.92
CA GLY A 36 3.44 3.51 3.76
C GLY A 36 4.83 3.02 3.35
N LEU A 37 5.01 2.73 2.06
CA LEU A 37 6.30 2.32 1.48
C LEU A 37 7.35 3.43 1.65
N LEU A 38 7.00 4.67 1.29
CA LEU A 38 7.86 5.84 1.47
C LEU A 38 8.30 6.03 2.92
N ASN A 39 7.36 5.87 3.85
CA ASN A 39 7.67 6.00 5.27
C ASN A 39 8.62 4.90 5.74
N HIS A 40 8.44 3.65 5.28
CA HIS A 40 9.36 2.57 5.60
C HIS A 40 10.77 2.85 5.09
N ILE A 41 10.92 3.22 3.81
CA ILE A 41 12.24 3.50 3.21
C ILE A 41 12.96 4.61 3.98
N ARG A 42 12.26 5.73 4.24
CA ARG A 42 12.84 6.89 4.95
C ARG A 42 13.18 6.65 6.41
N HIS A 43 12.61 5.63 7.05
CA HIS A 43 12.81 5.35 8.48
C HIS A 43 13.50 4.01 8.72
N THR A 44 14.17 3.48 7.70
CA THR A 44 15.05 2.32 7.81
C THR A 44 16.46 2.83 7.49
N ALA A 45 17.37 2.74 8.45
CA ALA A 45 18.74 3.25 8.31
C ALA A 45 19.69 2.07 8.19
N ASP A 46 19.99 1.68 6.95
CA ASP A 46 20.98 0.67 6.58
C ASP A 46 21.63 1.04 5.23
N GLU A 47 22.57 0.21 4.75
CA GLU A 47 23.31 0.47 3.52
C GLU A 47 22.42 0.50 2.26
N GLU A 48 21.28 -0.20 2.28
CA GLU A 48 20.39 -0.33 1.11
C GLU A 48 19.35 0.79 1.05
N HIS A 49 18.84 1.25 2.21
CA HIS A 49 17.84 2.32 2.30
C HIS A 49 18.43 3.73 2.33
N GLY A 50 19.74 3.84 2.51
CA GLY A 50 20.46 5.12 2.54
C GLY A 50 20.25 5.89 3.84
N GLU A 51 20.46 7.21 3.79
CA GLU A 51 20.39 8.03 5.00
C GLU A 51 18.97 8.20 5.53
N TRP A 52 18.84 8.25 6.84
CA TRP A 52 17.58 8.51 7.52
C TRP A 52 16.88 9.76 6.98
N ARG A 53 15.57 9.64 6.70
CA ARG A 53 14.70 10.66 6.11
C ARG A 53 15.03 11.08 4.68
N THR A 54 15.94 10.38 4.01
CA THR A 54 16.21 10.57 2.58
C THR A 54 15.53 9.47 1.76
N LEU A 55 15.31 9.74 0.48
CA LEU A 55 14.99 8.69 -0.49
C LEU A 55 16.28 8.42 -1.27
N PRO A 56 16.65 7.15 -1.50
CA PRO A 56 17.78 6.82 -2.35
C PRO A 56 17.67 7.48 -3.73
N ASP A 57 18.80 7.98 -4.21
CA ASP A 57 18.89 8.56 -5.54
C ASP A 57 18.48 7.49 -6.58
N GLY A 58 17.60 7.89 -7.50
CA GLY A 58 17.10 7.00 -8.55
C GLY A 58 15.74 6.37 -8.26
N LEU A 59 15.19 6.47 -7.05
CA LEU A 59 13.83 5.97 -6.79
C LEU A 59 12.75 6.98 -7.20
N SER A 60 12.28 6.88 -8.43
CA SER A 60 11.17 7.68 -8.94
C SER A 60 9.82 7.23 -8.36
N THR A 61 8.81 8.08 -8.52
CA THR A 61 7.43 7.73 -8.17
C THR A 61 6.93 6.52 -8.96
N MET A 62 7.32 6.40 -10.23
CA MET A 62 6.92 5.29 -11.09
C MET A 62 7.52 3.96 -10.61
N GLU A 63 8.76 3.97 -10.14
CA GLU A 63 9.39 2.78 -9.56
C GLU A 63 8.71 2.37 -8.25
N LEU A 64 8.36 3.32 -7.39
CA LEU A 64 7.59 3.02 -6.17
C LEU A 64 6.26 2.34 -6.47
N ASP A 65 5.55 2.80 -7.50
CA ASP A 65 4.25 2.25 -7.89
C ASP A 65 4.35 0.81 -8.41
N ALA A 66 5.49 0.42 -8.99
CA ALA A 66 5.73 -0.96 -9.41
C ALA A 66 5.76 -1.95 -8.23
N TYR A 67 6.00 -1.45 -7.02
CA TYR A 67 5.98 -2.24 -5.78
C TYR A 67 4.68 -2.10 -4.99
N LEU A 68 3.63 -1.53 -5.59
CA LEU A 68 2.30 -1.43 -5.01
C LEU A 68 1.35 -2.39 -5.73
N SER A 69 0.47 -3.05 -4.97
CA SER A 69 -0.65 -3.80 -5.54
C SER A 69 -1.96 -3.36 -4.91
N VAL A 70 -2.99 -3.20 -5.75
CA VAL A 70 -4.33 -2.77 -5.33
C VAL A 70 -5.33 -3.79 -5.86
N GLU A 71 -6.06 -4.43 -4.96
CA GLU A 71 -7.09 -5.40 -5.28
C GLU A 71 -8.44 -4.96 -4.70
N PRO A 72 -9.55 -5.02 -5.44
CA PRO A 72 -10.86 -4.79 -4.85
C PRO A 72 -11.19 -5.86 -3.81
N VAL A 73 -11.74 -5.43 -2.67
CA VAL A 73 -12.24 -6.34 -1.63
C VAL A 73 -13.74 -6.48 -1.81
N ALA A 74 -14.18 -7.68 -2.18
CA ALA A 74 -15.59 -8.01 -2.10
C ALA A 74 -15.97 -8.09 -0.62
N LEU A 75 -16.78 -7.12 -0.17
CA LEU A 75 -17.56 -7.31 1.04
C LEU A 75 -18.58 -8.39 0.68
N GLY A 76 -18.45 -9.58 1.29
CA GLY A 76 -19.42 -10.63 1.09
C GLY A 76 -20.81 -10.05 1.34
N THR A 77 -21.65 -10.05 0.31
CA THR A 77 -23.09 -10.00 0.54
C THR A 77 -23.39 -11.30 1.26
N ASP A 78 -23.39 -11.27 2.58
CA ASP A 78 -23.94 -12.34 3.39
C ASP A 78 -25.43 -12.41 3.04
N GLY A 79 -25.71 -13.15 1.96
CA GLY A 79 -27.01 -13.71 1.70
C GLY A 79 -27.22 -14.83 2.72
N SER A 80 -27.38 -14.47 3.99
CA SER A 80 -28.14 -15.27 4.93
C SER A 80 -29.62 -15.09 4.60
N ASP A 81 -30.02 -15.60 3.44
CA ASP A 81 -31.39 -16.02 3.16
C ASP A 81 -31.34 -17.54 3.20
N GLU A 82 -31.57 -18.10 4.38
CA GLU A 82 -31.90 -19.52 4.57
C GLU A 82 -32.91 -19.59 5.71
N SER A 83 -34.18 -19.55 5.28
CA SER A 83 -35.36 -20.27 5.79
C SER A 83 -35.86 -20.04 7.22
#